data_AF-A0A3N7HPQ6-F1
#
_entry.id   AF-A0A3N7HPQ6-F1
#
_cell.length_a   1.000
_cell.length_b   1.000
_cell.length_c   1.000
_cell.angle_alpha   90.00
_cell.angle_beta   90.00
_cell.angle_gamma   90.00
#
_symmetry.space_group_name_H-M   'P 1'
#
loop_
_entity.id
_entity.type
_entity.pdbx_description
1 polymer ?
#
loop_
_entity_poly.entity_id
_entity_poly.type
_entity_poly.pdbx_seq_one_letter_code
_entity_poly.pdbx_strand_id
1 'polypeptide(L)'
;MAAHSARRQPTAPMPLISWPKRTPQDDATLVARVRAGDQDAMAAIYGRESAAVYRYALALSGNPNWADDAMQEAFIALATRAESFDAAQGSLGAWLAGVARHWLLAQWRAAHRHEPLDEHDGDDGPGVAATDAVLVRRQDIDALWTAVRALPWPFREALVLVDLQERPYEQAAAIAGVEINTLRSRLHRARARLAALLNEPAPATAGQAAGEVA
;
A
#
# COMPACT_ATOMS: atom_id res chain seq x y z
N MET A 1 -6.25 -0.03 49.22
CA MET A 1 -6.07 0.75 47.98
C MET A 1 -5.10 0.00 47.07
N ALA A 2 -5.63 -0.81 46.14
CA ALA A 2 -4.83 -1.63 45.23
C ALA A 2 -4.65 -0.88 43.89
N ALA A 3 -3.41 -0.54 43.56
CA ALA A 3 -3.06 0.06 42.28
C ALA A 3 -3.08 -1.02 41.18
N HIS A 4 -4.06 -0.95 40.29
CA HIS A 4 -4.22 -1.84 39.16
C HIS A 4 -3.11 -1.56 38.12
N SER A 5 -2.04 -2.35 38.18
CA SER A 5 -0.93 -2.30 37.22
C SER A 5 -1.38 -2.91 35.90
N ALA A 6 -1.87 -2.08 34.98
CA ALA A 6 -2.13 -2.48 33.60
C ALA A 6 -0.80 -2.76 32.89
N ARG A 7 -0.36 -4.01 32.92
CA ARG A 7 0.72 -4.52 32.07
C ARG A 7 0.34 -4.30 30.60
N ARG A 8 0.94 -3.30 29.96
CA ARG A 8 0.91 -3.16 28.50
C ARG A 8 1.69 -4.32 27.90
N GLN A 9 1.02 -5.18 27.15
CA GLN A 9 1.67 -6.27 26.44
C GLN A 9 2.54 -5.70 25.30
N PRO A 10 3.74 -6.26 25.05
CA PRO A 10 4.55 -5.88 23.90
C PRO A 10 3.83 -6.32 22.62
N THR A 11 3.62 -5.38 21.68
CA THR A 11 3.11 -5.66 20.34
C THR A 11 4.09 -6.59 19.63
N ALA A 12 3.67 -7.83 19.35
CA ALA A 12 4.46 -8.79 18.61
C ALA A 12 4.84 -8.25 17.21
N PRO A 13 6.01 -8.61 16.65
CA PRO A 13 6.36 -8.27 15.28
C PRO A 13 5.32 -8.87 14.31
N MET A 14 4.95 -8.10 13.28
CA MET A 14 4.01 -8.54 12.25
C MET A 14 4.42 -9.92 11.70
N PRO A 15 3.51 -10.91 11.70
CA PRO A 15 3.80 -12.17 11.06
C PRO A 15 3.97 -11.93 9.56
N LEU A 16 5.07 -12.45 8.99
CA LEU A 16 5.17 -12.71 7.55
C LEU A 16 3.96 -13.58 7.19
N ILE A 17 3.10 -13.04 6.34
CA ILE A 17 1.76 -13.55 6.08
C ILE A 17 1.87 -14.96 5.48
N SER A 18 1.59 -16.00 6.28
CA SER A 18 1.30 -17.32 5.71
C SER A 18 -0.18 -17.36 5.33
N TRP A 19 -0.47 -17.10 4.05
CA TRP A 19 -1.82 -17.29 3.53
C TRP A 19 -2.14 -18.79 3.45
N PRO A 20 -3.28 -19.26 4.00
CA PRO A 20 -3.79 -20.55 3.58
C PRO A 20 -4.00 -20.48 2.07
N LYS A 21 -3.44 -21.45 1.34
CA LYS A 21 -3.55 -21.56 -0.12
C LYS A 21 -5.03 -21.70 -0.48
N ARG A 22 -5.69 -20.59 -0.81
CA ARG A 22 -7.11 -20.53 -1.18
C ARG A 22 -7.27 -20.62 -2.67
N THR A 23 -8.27 -21.37 -3.11
CA THR A 23 -8.53 -21.64 -4.51
C THR A 23 -9.50 -20.60 -5.11
N PRO A 24 -9.31 -20.19 -6.38
CA PRO A 24 -10.26 -19.33 -7.10
C PRO A 24 -11.71 -19.83 -7.07
N GLN A 25 -11.92 -21.14 -6.92
CA GLN A 25 -13.24 -21.77 -6.77
C GLN A 25 -14.00 -21.32 -5.51
N ASP A 26 -13.29 -21.09 -4.41
CA ASP A 26 -13.88 -20.65 -3.13
C ASP A 26 -14.33 -19.19 -3.25
N ASP A 27 -13.53 -18.36 -3.91
CA ASP A 27 -13.83 -16.96 -4.19
C ASP A 27 -15.07 -16.85 -5.09
N ALA A 28 -15.13 -17.62 -6.19
CA ALA A 28 -16.27 -17.62 -7.09
C ALA A 28 -17.58 -18.00 -6.39
N THR A 29 -17.53 -18.99 -5.50
CA THR A 29 -18.71 -19.45 -4.74
C THR A 29 -19.19 -18.38 -3.76
N LEU A 30 -18.28 -17.74 -3.02
CA LEU A 30 -18.63 -16.66 -2.10
C LEU A 30 -19.19 -15.43 -2.83
N VAL A 31 -18.59 -15.05 -3.96
CA VAL A 31 -19.08 -13.93 -4.77
C VAL A 31 -20.46 -14.24 -5.38
N ALA A 32 -20.72 -15.47 -5.81
CA ALA A 32 -22.03 -15.88 -6.29
C ALA A 32 -23.11 -15.73 -5.20
N ARG A 33 -22.79 -16.06 -3.94
CA ARG A 33 -23.69 -15.84 -2.80
C ARG A 33 -23.92 -14.34 -2.54
N VAL A 34 -22.88 -13.51 -2.62
CA VAL A 34 -23.03 -12.05 -2.52
C VAL A 34 -23.97 -11.51 -3.60
N ARG A 35 -23.84 -11.98 -4.85
CA ARG A 35 -24.75 -11.61 -5.96
C ARG A 35 -26.21 -11.98 -5.66
N ALA A 36 -26.44 -13.01 -4.86
CA ALA A 36 -27.77 -13.42 -4.41
C ALA A 36 -28.27 -12.65 -3.16
N GLY A 37 -27.51 -11.66 -2.67
CA GLY A 37 -27.88 -10.83 -1.51
C GLY A 37 -27.49 -11.41 -0.16
N ASP A 38 -26.68 -12.48 -0.13
CA ASP A 38 -26.26 -13.16 1.09
C ASP A 38 -25.30 -12.29 1.93
N GLN A 39 -25.81 -11.76 3.04
CA GLN A 39 -25.06 -10.89 3.96
C GLN A 39 -23.96 -11.64 4.70
N ASP A 40 -24.13 -12.94 4.98
CA ASP A 40 -23.11 -13.74 5.66
C ASP A 40 -21.91 -13.98 4.73
N ALA A 41 -22.17 -14.18 3.44
CA ALA A 41 -21.12 -14.27 2.43
C ALA A 41 -20.34 -12.94 2.32
N MET A 42 -21.04 -11.80 2.34
CA MET A 42 -20.40 -10.47 2.37
C MET A 42 -19.54 -10.30 3.63
N ALA A 43 -20.08 -10.61 4.81
CA ALA A 43 -19.36 -10.50 6.07
C ALA A 43 -18.11 -11.41 6.11
N ALA A 44 -18.22 -12.63 5.56
CA ALA A 44 -17.10 -13.55 5.45
C ALA A 44 -15.99 -13.01 4.54
N ILE A 45 -16.33 -12.43 3.38
CA ILE A 45 -15.35 -11.78 2.50
C ILE A 45 -14.74 -10.56 3.20
N TYR A 46 -15.56 -9.72 3.82
CA TYR A 46 -15.11 -8.52 4.51
C TYR A 46 -14.12 -8.84 5.62
N GLY A 47 -14.45 -9.79 6.52
CA GLY A 47 -13.55 -10.21 7.60
C GLY A 47 -12.23 -10.79 7.09
N ARG A 48 -12.21 -11.35 5.88
CA ARG A 48 -11.04 -11.97 5.27
C ARG A 48 -10.14 -10.99 4.51
N GLU A 49 -10.74 -10.07 3.76
CA GLU A 49 -10.02 -9.25 2.78
C GLU A 49 -9.78 -7.81 3.25
N SER A 50 -10.62 -7.26 4.13
CA SER A 50 -10.60 -5.83 4.50
C SER A 50 -9.24 -5.34 4.93
N ALA A 51 -8.59 -6.05 5.86
CA ALA A 51 -7.27 -5.68 6.35
C ALA A 51 -6.20 -5.70 5.25
N ALA A 52 -6.28 -6.61 4.27
CA ALA A 52 -5.33 -6.67 3.17
C ALA A 52 -5.53 -5.51 2.17
N VAL A 53 -6.78 -5.22 1.83
CA VAL A 53 -7.15 -4.10 0.96
C VAL A 53 -6.76 -2.76 1.61
N TYR A 54 -7.04 -2.59 2.90
CA TYR A 54 -6.62 -1.40 3.65
C TYR A 54 -5.10 -1.23 3.66
N ARG A 55 -4.34 -2.28 4.00
CA ARG A 55 -2.87 -2.21 4.00
C ARG A 55 -2.31 -1.85 2.63
N TYR A 56 -2.89 -2.39 1.56
CA TYR A 56 -2.52 -2.01 0.21
C TYR A 56 -2.81 -0.53 -0.07
N ALA A 57 -4.03 -0.09 0.23
CA ALA A 57 -4.45 1.28 -0.02
C ALA A 57 -3.60 2.28 0.77
N LEU A 58 -3.23 1.92 2.01
CA LEU A 58 -2.33 2.70 2.86
C LEU A 58 -0.90 2.73 2.30
N ALA A 59 -0.38 1.59 1.85
CA ALA A 59 0.95 1.52 1.23
C ALA A 59 1.04 2.37 -0.05
N LEU A 60 -0.03 2.38 -0.85
CA LEU A 60 -0.07 3.11 -2.11
C LEU A 60 -0.27 4.62 -1.90
N SER A 61 -1.22 5.00 -1.04
CA SER A 61 -1.60 6.40 -0.82
C SER A 61 -0.74 7.13 0.22
N GLY A 62 -0.24 6.42 1.23
CA GLY A 62 0.37 7.04 2.41
C GLY A 62 -0.61 7.80 3.31
N ASN A 63 -1.91 7.76 3.04
CA ASN A 63 -2.93 8.54 3.75
C ASN A 63 -3.99 7.60 4.34
N PRO A 64 -4.10 7.49 5.68
CA PRO A 64 -5.08 6.61 6.34
C PRO A 64 -6.52 6.87 5.93
N ASN A 65 -6.92 8.14 5.76
CA ASN A 65 -8.30 8.47 5.38
C ASN A 65 -8.60 7.98 3.96
N TRP A 66 -7.67 8.19 3.02
CA TRP A 66 -7.82 7.66 1.66
C TRP A 66 -7.76 6.14 1.62
N ALA A 67 -7.01 5.51 2.52
CA ALA A 67 -6.96 4.06 2.62
C ALA A 67 -8.29 3.47 3.11
N ASP A 68 -8.90 4.07 4.12
CA ASP A 68 -10.22 3.70 4.63
C ASP A 68 -11.29 3.87 3.55
N ASP A 69 -11.32 5.02 2.89
CA ASP A 69 -12.30 5.30 1.82
C ASP A 69 -12.12 4.34 0.64
N ALA A 70 -10.88 4.12 0.17
CA ALA A 70 -10.61 3.20 -0.93
C ALA A 70 -11.01 1.75 -0.61
N MET A 71 -10.77 1.32 0.64
CA MET A 71 -11.23 0.01 1.10
C MET A 71 -12.76 -0.06 1.10
N GLN A 72 -13.44 0.94 1.68
CA GLN A 72 -14.91 0.98 1.72
C GLN A 72 -15.50 0.95 0.31
N GLU A 73 -14.97 1.75 -0.60
CA GLU A 73 -15.38 1.78 -2.01
C GLU A 73 -15.19 0.43 -2.72
N ALA A 74 -14.13 -0.32 -2.39
CA ALA A 74 -13.94 -1.67 -2.91
C ALA A 74 -15.05 -2.63 -2.44
N PHE A 75 -15.47 -2.55 -1.18
CA PHE A 75 -16.56 -3.39 -0.66
C PHE A 75 -17.95 -2.92 -1.10
N ILE A 76 -18.17 -1.61 -1.26
CA ILE A 76 -19.37 -1.07 -1.90
C ILE A 76 -19.46 -1.60 -3.33
N ALA A 77 -18.37 -1.54 -4.09
CA ALA A 77 -18.33 -2.11 -5.44
C ALA A 77 -18.58 -3.62 -5.44
N LEU A 78 -18.08 -4.35 -4.46
CA LEU A 78 -18.42 -5.77 -4.33
C LEU A 78 -19.92 -5.97 -4.07
N ALA A 79 -20.54 -5.14 -3.24
CA ALA A 79 -21.95 -5.23 -2.93
C ALA A 79 -22.85 -4.88 -4.12
N THR A 80 -22.45 -3.90 -4.94
CA THR A 80 -23.30 -3.34 -6.00
C THR A 80 -22.93 -3.80 -7.41
N ARG A 81 -21.72 -4.32 -7.60
CA ARG A 81 -21.13 -4.66 -8.91
C ARG A 81 -20.35 -5.99 -8.89
N ALA A 82 -20.73 -6.93 -8.03
CA ALA A 82 -20.09 -8.24 -7.93
C ALA A 82 -20.04 -9.00 -9.27
N GLU A 83 -20.94 -8.73 -10.21
CA GLU A 83 -20.97 -9.31 -11.55
C GLU A 83 -19.71 -9.00 -12.38
N SER A 84 -19.01 -7.90 -12.07
CA SER A 84 -17.76 -7.54 -12.74
C SER A 84 -16.54 -8.34 -12.27
N PHE A 85 -16.68 -9.16 -11.21
CA PHE A 85 -15.65 -10.09 -10.80
C PHE A 85 -15.64 -11.34 -11.70
N ASP A 86 -14.48 -11.64 -12.27
CA ASP A 86 -14.20 -12.86 -13.02
C ASP A 86 -13.04 -13.62 -12.37
N ALA A 87 -13.33 -14.80 -11.83
CA ALA A 87 -12.35 -15.67 -11.18
C ALA A 87 -11.28 -16.20 -12.16
N ALA A 88 -11.52 -16.16 -13.48
CA ALA A 88 -10.52 -16.50 -14.47
C ALA A 88 -9.45 -15.40 -14.64
N GLN A 89 -9.75 -14.16 -14.27
CA GLN A 89 -8.85 -13.00 -14.43
C GLN A 89 -7.99 -12.73 -13.20
N GLY A 90 -8.32 -13.32 -12.04
CA GLY A 90 -7.54 -13.17 -10.82
C GLY A 90 -8.31 -13.53 -9.57
N SER A 91 -7.64 -13.42 -8.41
CA SER A 91 -8.28 -13.64 -7.11
C SER A 91 -9.21 -12.49 -6.72
N LEU A 92 -10.15 -12.75 -5.80
CA LEU A 92 -11.05 -11.71 -5.30
C LEU A 92 -10.28 -10.55 -4.66
N GLY A 93 -9.21 -10.85 -3.92
CA GLY A 93 -8.34 -9.81 -3.36
C GLY A 93 -7.64 -8.95 -4.43
N ALA A 94 -7.31 -9.50 -5.60
CA ALA A 94 -6.75 -8.71 -6.72
C ALA A 94 -7.79 -7.74 -7.26
N TRP A 95 -9.01 -8.23 -7.45
CA TRP A 95 -10.11 -7.43 -7.93
C TRP A 95 -10.43 -6.28 -6.95
N LEU A 96 -10.54 -6.56 -5.65
CA LEU A 96 -10.75 -5.53 -4.62
C LEU A 96 -9.63 -4.49 -4.59
N ALA A 97 -8.37 -4.93 -4.70
CA ALA A 97 -7.22 -4.02 -4.80
C ALA A 97 -7.28 -3.16 -6.08
N GLY A 98 -7.72 -3.73 -7.20
CA GLY A 98 -7.92 -2.98 -8.44
C GLY A 98 -8.99 -1.88 -8.32
N VAL A 99 -10.08 -2.15 -7.61
CA VAL A 99 -11.12 -1.13 -7.33
C VAL A 99 -10.56 -0.04 -6.43
N ALA A 100 -9.92 -0.40 -5.31
CA ALA A 100 -9.29 0.56 -4.40
C ALA A 100 -8.25 1.44 -5.12
N ARG A 101 -7.45 0.84 -6.01
CA ARG A 101 -6.49 1.56 -6.87
C ARG A 101 -7.17 2.60 -7.74
N HIS A 102 -8.25 2.22 -8.45
CA HIS A 102 -8.94 3.14 -9.34
C HIS A 102 -9.45 4.37 -8.59
N TRP A 103 -10.01 4.16 -7.40
CA TRP A 103 -10.43 5.25 -6.54
C TRP A 103 -9.25 6.15 -6.12
N LEU A 104 -8.16 5.54 -5.63
CA LEU A 104 -6.96 6.28 -5.20
C LEU A 104 -6.30 7.06 -6.34
N LEU A 105 -6.23 6.48 -7.54
CA LEU A 105 -5.68 7.14 -8.71
C LEU A 105 -6.53 8.35 -9.11
N ALA A 106 -7.85 8.26 -8.98
CA ALA A 106 -8.74 9.40 -9.20
C ALA A 106 -8.50 10.52 -8.17
N GLN A 107 -8.35 10.19 -6.89
CA GLN A 107 -8.02 11.17 -5.84
C GLN A 107 -6.65 11.80 -6.05
N TRP A 108 -5.63 10.99 -6.38
CA TRP A 108 -4.29 11.48 -6.65
C TRP A 108 -4.29 12.44 -7.84
N ARG A 109 -4.89 12.06 -8.98
CA ARG A 109 -5.04 12.95 -10.14
C ARG A 109 -5.76 14.24 -9.75
N ALA A 110 -6.82 14.14 -8.95
CA ALA A 110 -7.60 15.29 -8.51
C ALA A 110 -6.78 16.28 -7.67
N ALA A 111 -5.92 15.77 -6.79
CA ALA A 111 -5.02 16.58 -5.96
C ALA A 111 -3.91 17.27 -6.77
N HIS A 112 -3.46 16.66 -7.87
CA HIS A 112 -2.36 17.18 -8.70
C HIS A 112 -2.84 17.85 -10.00
N ARG A 113 -4.14 18.15 -10.13
CA ARG A 113 -4.73 18.82 -11.32
C ARG A 113 -4.18 20.22 -11.61
N HIS A 114 -3.55 20.86 -10.62
CA HIS A 114 -2.99 22.21 -10.74
C HIS A 114 -1.46 22.23 -10.84
N GLU A 115 -0.82 21.05 -10.84
CA GLU A 115 0.60 20.91 -11.08
C GLU A 115 0.78 20.67 -12.58
N PRO A 116 1.67 21.41 -13.28
CA PRO A 116 2.01 21.08 -14.65
C PRO A 116 2.34 19.59 -14.73
N LEU A 117 1.78 18.89 -15.71
CA LEU A 117 2.20 17.53 -16.04
C LEU A 117 3.61 17.62 -16.64
N ASP A 118 4.59 17.85 -15.79
CA ASP A 118 5.96 17.60 -16.14
C ASP A 118 6.11 16.08 -16.23
N GLU A 119 6.17 15.61 -17.48
CA GLU A 119 6.91 14.39 -17.83
C GLU A 119 8.43 14.58 -17.59
N HIS A 120 8.85 15.68 -16.96
CA HIS A 120 10.21 15.91 -16.49
C HIS A 120 10.48 15.17 -15.18
N ASP A 121 11.65 14.54 -15.13
CA ASP A 121 12.30 13.95 -13.96
C ASP A 121 12.54 15.00 -12.85
N GLY A 122 11.46 15.44 -12.20
CA GLY A 122 11.49 16.29 -11.01
C GLY A 122 11.81 15.47 -9.77
N ASP A 123 13.05 15.62 -9.31
CA ASP A 123 13.51 15.26 -7.97
C ASP A 123 12.89 16.24 -6.97
N ASP A 124 11.85 15.81 -6.25
CA ASP A 124 11.25 16.59 -5.16
C ASP A 124 11.16 15.75 -3.88
N GLY A 125 12.16 15.91 -3.00
CA GLY A 125 12.10 15.55 -1.58
C GLY A 125 12.40 16.78 -0.73
N PRO A 126 11.73 16.99 0.44
CA PRO A 126 12.43 16.71 1.71
C PRO A 126 11.59 16.44 3.00
N GLY A 127 12.22 15.74 3.97
CA GLY A 127 12.29 16.05 5.42
C GLY A 127 11.27 15.47 6.43
N VAL A 128 11.74 14.81 7.51
CA VAL A 128 11.57 15.10 8.99
C VAL A 128 12.11 13.92 9.87
N ALA A 129 12.57 14.23 11.10
CA ALA A 129 13.58 13.54 11.95
C ALA A 129 13.13 12.62 13.13
N ALA A 130 14.05 11.68 13.51
CA ALA A 130 14.45 11.00 14.80
C ALA A 130 13.42 10.32 15.76
N THR A 131 13.67 9.24 16.59
CA THR A 131 14.81 8.83 17.47
C THR A 131 14.68 7.37 18.08
N ASP A 132 15.78 6.61 18.35
CA ASP A 132 16.10 5.52 19.36
C ASP A 132 15.73 3.97 19.36
N ALA A 133 16.73 3.14 19.00
CA ALA A 133 17.08 1.74 19.36
C ALA A 133 16.05 0.57 19.25
N VAL A 134 14.91 0.55 19.97
CA VAL A 134 13.76 -0.30 19.56
C VAL A 134 13.02 0.38 18.41
N LEU A 135 13.17 1.71 18.33
CA LEU A 135 12.88 2.49 17.16
C LEU A 135 13.79 2.17 15.99
N VAL A 136 15.00 1.60 16.09
CA VAL A 136 15.82 1.34 14.88
C VAL A 136 15.07 0.45 13.90
N ARG A 137 14.48 -0.66 14.36
CA ARG A 137 13.71 -1.55 13.46
C ARG A 137 12.38 -0.97 13.00
N ARG A 138 11.77 -0.06 13.79
CA ARG A 138 10.56 0.69 13.37
C ARG A 138 10.90 1.85 12.45
N GLN A 139 12.04 2.50 12.65
CA GLN A 139 12.64 3.56 11.84
C GLN A 139 13.10 3.00 10.51
N ASP A 140 13.65 1.79 10.46
CA ASP A 140 13.98 1.12 9.20
C ASP A 140 12.71 0.88 8.37
N ILE A 141 11.62 0.47 9.03
CA ILE A 141 10.32 0.27 8.39
C ILE A 141 9.69 1.62 8.00
N ASP A 142 9.74 2.63 8.87
CA ASP A 142 9.17 3.95 8.62
C ASP A 142 9.97 4.73 7.56
N ALA A 143 11.29 4.58 7.53
CA ALA A 143 12.19 5.10 6.50
C ALA A 143 11.95 4.38 5.18
N LEU A 144 11.77 3.06 5.19
CA LEU A 144 11.35 2.29 4.02
C LEU A 144 10.02 2.81 3.48
N TRP A 145 9.01 2.97 4.33
CA TRP A 145 7.71 3.49 3.90
C TRP A 145 7.77 4.94 3.43
N THR A 146 8.63 5.76 4.02
CA THR A 146 8.88 7.12 3.58
C THR A 146 9.52 7.13 2.20
N ALA A 147 10.54 6.30 1.97
CA ALA A 147 11.19 6.15 0.67
C ALA A 147 10.24 5.60 -0.39
N VAL A 148 9.40 4.61 -0.05
CA VAL A 148 8.34 4.11 -0.95
C VAL A 148 7.34 5.22 -1.30
N ARG A 149 6.97 6.08 -0.34
CA ARG A 149 6.10 7.26 -0.57
C ARG A 149 6.80 8.41 -1.31
N ALA A 150 8.12 8.46 -1.37
CA ALA A 150 8.84 9.41 -2.20
C ALA A 150 8.89 8.98 -3.67
N LEU A 151 8.65 7.69 -3.98
CA LEU A 151 8.60 7.24 -5.36
C LEU A 151 7.43 7.87 -6.13
N PRO A 152 7.65 8.35 -7.37
CA PRO A 152 6.57 8.72 -8.27
C PRO A 152 5.55 7.60 -8.44
N TRP A 153 4.28 7.98 -8.61
CA TRP A 153 3.14 7.06 -8.63
C TRP A 153 3.37 5.81 -9.51
N PRO A 154 3.82 5.91 -10.78
CA PRO A 154 3.96 4.74 -11.64
C PRO A 154 5.00 3.72 -11.13
N PHE A 155 6.01 4.18 -10.41
CA PHE A 155 7.07 3.32 -9.84
C PHE A 155 6.61 2.72 -8.52
N ARG A 156 6.00 3.53 -7.64
CA ARG A 156 5.40 3.05 -6.40
C ARG A 156 4.36 1.98 -6.66
N GLU A 157 3.47 2.22 -7.62
CA GLU A 157 2.43 1.29 -8.02
C GLU A 157 3.00 -0.06 -8.48
N ALA A 158 4.02 -0.05 -9.35
CA ALA A 158 4.67 -1.28 -9.79
C ALA A 158 5.30 -2.06 -8.63
N LEU A 159 5.98 -1.35 -7.72
CA LEU A 159 6.61 -1.94 -6.54
C LEU A 159 5.58 -2.51 -5.56
N VAL A 160 4.50 -1.79 -5.27
CA VAL A 160 3.44 -2.26 -4.38
C VAL A 160 2.72 -3.48 -4.97
N LEU A 161 2.40 -3.48 -6.26
CA LEU A 161 1.71 -4.61 -6.88
C LEU A 161 2.57 -5.88 -6.91
N VAL A 162 3.86 -5.77 -7.26
CA VAL A 162 4.72 -6.95 -7.43
C VAL A 162 5.39 -7.36 -6.13
N ASP A 163 6.03 -6.43 -5.42
CA ASP A 163 6.88 -6.77 -4.27
C ASP A 163 6.10 -6.82 -2.96
N LEU A 164 5.00 -6.06 -2.83
CA LEU A 164 4.22 -6.01 -1.60
C LEU A 164 2.95 -6.87 -1.64
N GLN A 165 2.28 -6.94 -2.79
CA GLN A 165 1.12 -7.80 -2.99
C GLN A 165 1.45 -9.17 -3.61
N GLU A 166 2.71 -9.40 -3.99
CA GLU A 166 3.17 -10.66 -4.62
C GLU A 166 2.36 -11.03 -5.88
N ARG A 167 1.87 -10.03 -6.63
CA ARG A 167 1.09 -10.31 -7.84
C ARG A 167 1.99 -10.81 -8.97
N PRO A 168 1.54 -11.81 -9.74
CA PRO A 168 2.18 -12.15 -11.01
C PRO A 168 2.26 -10.93 -11.93
N TYR A 169 3.33 -10.85 -12.73
CA TYR A 169 3.57 -9.70 -13.61
C TYR A 169 2.40 -9.42 -14.56
N GLU A 170 1.74 -10.46 -15.06
CA GLU A 170 0.58 -10.37 -15.95
C GLU A 170 -0.60 -9.67 -15.26
N GLN A 171 -0.92 -10.08 -14.03
CA GLN A 171 -2.01 -9.50 -13.24
C GLN A 171 -1.67 -8.08 -12.79
N ALA A 172 -0.43 -7.84 -12.34
CA ALA A 172 0.02 -6.51 -11.95
C ALA A 172 -0.03 -5.52 -13.13
N ALA A 173 0.31 -5.97 -14.34
CA ALA A 173 0.28 -5.15 -15.54
C ALA A 173 -1.16 -4.78 -15.92
N ALA A 174 -2.08 -5.75 -15.85
CA ALA A 174 -3.52 -5.53 -16.05
C ALA A 174 -4.08 -4.52 -15.02
N ILE A 175 -3.74 -4.68 -13.74
CA ILE A 175 -4.19 -3.75 -12.68
C ILE A 175 -3.62 -2.34 -12.90
N ALA A 176 -2.35 -2.22 -13.29
CA ALA A 176 -1.69 -0.95 -13.56
C ALA A 176 -2.18 -0.29 -14.86
N GLY A 177 -2.80 -1.05 -15.77
CA GLY A 177 -3.25 -0.57 -17.09
C GLY A 177 -2.09 -0.32 -18.04
N VAL A 178 -1.04 -1.16 -18.00
CA VAL A 178 0.15 -1.05 -18.86
C VAL A 178 0.61 -2.40 -19.38
N GLU A 179 1.45 -2.38 -20.41
CA GLU A 179 2.12 -3.59 -20.92
C GLU A 179 3.06 -4.23 -19.88
N ILE A 180 3.20 -5.56 -19.94
CA ILE A 180 4.04 -6.32 -19.00
C ILE A 180 5.51 -5.85 -19.00
N ASN A 181 6.04 -5.49 -20.17
CA ASN A 181 7.41 -4.96 -20.30
C ASN A 181 7.53 -3.56 -19.68
N THR A 182 6.49 -2.73 -19.81
CA THR A 182 6.42 -1.42 -19.15
C THR A 182 6.41 -1.60 -17.64
N LEU A 183 5.60 -2.52 -17.10
CA LEU A 183 5.59 -2.85 -15.68
C LEU A 183 6.98 -3.30 -15.19
N ARG A 184 7.65 -4.20 -15.91
CA ARG A 184 9.01 -4.67 -15.58
C ARG A 184 10.02 -3.51 -15.53
N SER A 185 9.98 -2.62 -16.52
CA SER A 185 10.87 -1.45 -16.54
C SER A 185 10.58 -0.45 -15.41
N ARG A 186 9.30 -0.28 -15.04
CA ARG A 186 8.88 0.56 -13.90
C ARG A 186 9.35 -0.04 -12.58
N LEU A 187 9.19 -1.36 -12.40
CA LEU A 187 9.62 -2.06 -11.21
C LEU A 187 11.14 -2.01 -11.03
N HIS A 188 11.90 -2.22 -12.11
CA HIS A 188 13.36 -2.08 -12.08
C HIS A 188 13.78 -0.67 -11.63
N ARG A 189 13.18 0.37 -12.24
CA ARG A 189 13.43 1.77 -11.86
C ARG A 189 12.98 2.08 -10.43
N ALA A 190 11.85 1.53 -9.99
CA ALA A 190 11.34 1.69 -8.63
C ALA A 190 12.34 1.16 -7.60
N ARG A 191 12.87 -0.05 -7.81
CA ARG A 191 13.87 -0.66 -6.92
C ARG A 191 15.19 0.11 -6.92
N ALA A 192 15.64 0.59 -8.07
CA ALA A 192 16.85 1.43 -8.16
C ALA A 192 16.68 2.75 -7.40
N ARG A 193 15.55 3.45 -7.58
CA ARG A 193 15.24 4.69 -6.85
C ARG A 193 15.07 4.45 -5.35
N LEU A 194 14.39 3.36 -4.97
CA LEU A 194 14.23 2.99 -3.57
C LEU A 194 15.58 2.70 -2.90
N ALA A 195 16.47 1.98 -3.59
CA ALA A 195 17.82 1.73 -3.09
C ALA A 195 18.63 3.02 -2.95
N ALA A 196 18.47 4.00 -3.86
CA ALA A 196 19.12 5.30 -3.74
C ALA A 196 18.61 6.08 -2.52
N LEU A 197 17.28 6.18 -2.35
CA LEU A 197 16.64 6.86 -1.22
C LEU A 197 17.00 6.25 0.15
N LEU A 198 17.25 4.95 0.20
CA LEU A 198 17.65 4.25 1.42
C LEU A 198 19.15 4.33 1.71
N ASN A 199 19.97 4.63 0.70
CA ASN A 199 21.42 4.75 0.83
C ASN A 199 21.90 6.19 0.97
N GLU A 200 21.02 7.19 0.83
CA GLU A 200 21.37 8.57 1.14
C GLU A 200 21.58 8.75 2.65
N PRO A 201 22.77 9.20 3.09
CA PRO A 201 22.99 9.49 4.49
C PRO A 201 22.05 10.64 4.88
N ALA A 202 21.24 10.42 5.93
CA ALA A 202 20.44 11.47 6.54
C ALA A 202 21.30 12.73 6.72
N PRO A 203 20.83 13.93 6.31
CA PRO A 203 21.66 15.12 6.35
C PRO A 203 22.20 15.30 7.77
N ALA A 204 23.52 15.26 7.91
CA ALA A 204 24.20 15.50 9.17
C ALA A 204 23.67 16.82 9.72
N THR A 205 23.01 16.75 10.88
CA THR A 205 22.56 17.93 11.59
C THR A 205 23.78 18.79 11.90
N ALA A 206 24.00 19.83 11.09
CA ALA A 206 24.96 20.88 11.35
C ALA A 206 24.45 21.71 12.54
N GLY A 207 24.47 21.11 13.73
CA GLY A 207 24.17 21.72 15.01
C GLY A 207 25.45 22.31 15.60
N GLN A 208 25.65 23.60 15.34
CA GLN A 208 26.13 24.59 16.30
C GLN A 208 27.22 24.17 17.30
N ALA A 209 28.44 24.62 17.02
CA ALA A 209 29.33 25.15 18.06
C ALA A 209 29.92 26.48 17.57
N ALA A 210 29.04 27.47 17.46
CA ALA A 210 29.43 28.87 17.53
C ALA A 210 29.30 29.28 19.00
N GLY A 211 30.44 29.62 19.62
CA GLY A 211 30.49 30.34 20.90
C GLY A 211 31.22 29.60 22.02
N GLU A 212 32.54 29.83 22.11
CA GLU A 212 33.11 30.12 23.42
C GLU A 212 34.12 31.26 23.27
N VAL A 213 33.75 32.36 23.92
CA VAL A 213 34.49 33.62 24.03
C VAL A 213 35.43 33.47 25.23
N ALA A 214 36.69 33.84 25.07
CA ALA A 214 37.56 34.27 26.16
C ALA A 214 38.35 35.50 25.69
#